data_AF-A0A537THI4-F1
#
_entry.id   AF-A0A537THI4-F1
#
_cell.length_a   1.000
_cell.length_b   1.000
_cell.length_c   1.000
_cell.angle_alpha   90.00
_cell.angle_beta   90.00
_cell.angle_gamma   90.00
#
_symmetry.space_group_name_H-M   'P 1'
#
loop_
_entity.id
_entity.type
_entity.pdbx_description
1 polymer ?
#
loop_
_entity_poly.entity_id
_entity_poly.type
_entity_poly.pdbx_seq_one_letter_code
_entity_poly.pdbx_strand_id
1 'polypeptide(L)'
;MAPEPIPALLEQIDELLAAPSRPKEPATLARLERTLTDGYAHALSLEAERLRLERRMSELAGQLHEGNREQKAQELVQVSRRISRAHAEIERLRGTLTQLRARATAVRRKS
;
A
#
# COMPACT_ATOMS: atom_id res chain seq x y z
N MET A 1 -14.83 -8.26 3.76
CA MET A 1 -13.53 -8.93 3.95
C MET A 1 -12.55 -7.85 4.37
N ALA A 2 -11.84 -8.02 5.50
CA ALA A 2 -10.74 -7.10 5.80
C ALA A 2 -9.69 -7.26 4.68
N PRO A 3 -9.04 -6.18 4.23
CA PRO A 3 -8.03 -6.32 3.19
C PRO A 3 -6.86 -7.16 3.73
N GLU A 4 -6.30 -8.04 2.89
CA GLU A 4 -5.16 -8.90 3.23
C GLU A 4 -3.97 -8.08 3.75
N PRO A 5 -3.16 -8.60 4.69
CA PRO A 5 -1.97 -7.89 5.14
C PRO A 5 -0.99 -7.67 3.98
N ILE A 6 -0.34 -6.51 3.94
CA ILE A 6 0.56 -6.07 2.85
C ILE A 6 1.57 -7.15 2.39
N PRO A 7 2.26 -7.89 3.29
CA PRO A 7 3.21 -8.93 2.85
C PRO A 7 2.54 -10.01 1.99
N ALA A 8 1.37 -10.50 2.41
CA ALA A 8 0.63 -11.54 1.68
C ALA A 8 0.13 -11.05 0.32
N LEU A 9 -0.37 -9.81 0.27
CA LEU A 9 -0.76 -9.18 -0.99
C LEU A 9 0.43 -9.04 -1.95
N LEU A 10 1.60 -8.64 -1.44
CA LEU A 10 2.80 -8.50 -2.27
C LEU A 10 3.31 -9.84 -2.77
N GLU A 11 3.29 -10.88 -1.94
CA GLU A 11 3.58 -12.26 -2.37
C GLU A 11 2.62 -12.72 -3.48
N GLN A 12 1.32 -12.46 -3.33
CA GLN A 12 0.33 -12.78 -4.37
C GLN A 12 0.59 -12.02 -5.68
N ILE A 13 0.98 -10.75 -5.61
CA ILE A 13 1.34 -9.96 -6.79
C ILE A 13 2.61 -10.53 -7.44
N ASP A 14 3.63 -10.87 -6.65
CA ASP A 14 4.90 -11.43 -7.14
C ASP A 14 4.68 -12.80 -7.82
N GLU A 15 3.85 -13.67 -7.25
CA GLU A 15 3.43 -14.93 -7.89
C GLU A 15 2.76 -14.69 -9.24
N LEU A 16 1.83 -13.73 -9.30
CA LEU A 16 1.12 -13.39 -10.53
C LEU A 16 2.05 -12.80 -11.58
N LEU A 17 3.05 -12.01 -11.18
CA LEU A 17 4.08 -11.47 -12.07
C LEU A 17 5.02 -12.57 -12.59
N ALA A 18 5.37 -13.55 -11.76
CA ALA A 18 6.25 -14.66 -12.12
C ALA A 18 5.56 -15.74 -12.99
N ALA A 19 4.24 -15.88 -12.89
CA ALA A 19 3.51 -16.89 -13.65
C ALA A 19 3.76 -16.75 -15.18
N PRO A 20 3.88 -17.83 -15.95
CA PRO A 20 3.99 -17.72 -17.41
C PRO A 20 2.71 -17.13 -18.00
N SER A 21 2.84 -16.24 -18.98
CA SER A 21 1.69 -15.75 -19.74
C SER A 21 1.19 -16.85 -20.67
N ARG A 22 0.30 -17.72 -20.17
CA ARG A 22 -0.41 -18.67 -21.01
C ARG A 22 -1.51 -17.92 -21.76
N PRO A 23 -1.46 -17.84 -23.09
CA PRO A 23 -2.54 -17.21 -23.84
C PRO A 23 -3.81 -18.07 -23.68
N LYS A 24 -4.94 -17.43 -23.34
CA LYS A 24 -6.30 -17.99 -23.26
C LYS A 24 -6.81 -18.58 -21.94
N GLU A 25 -6.44 -18.04 -20.78
CA GLU A 25 -7.15 -18.35 -19.53
C GLU A 25 -7.93 -17.13 -19.00
N PRO A 26 -9.26 -17.05 -19.24
CA PRO A 26 -10.12 -16.02 -18.66
C PRO A 26 -10.00 -15.92 -17.13
N ALA A 27 -9.78 -17.06 -16.46
CA ALA A 27 -9.52 -17.15 -15.03
C ALA A 27 -8.25 -16.39 -14.61
N THR A 28 -7.21 -16.36 -15.46
CA THR A 28 -5.98 -15.61 -15.18
C THR A 28 -6.22 -14.10 -15.25
N LEU A 29 -6.98 -13.61 -16.25
CA LEU A 29 -7.31 -12.18 -16.34
C LEU A 29 -8.19 -11.74 -15.16
N ALA A 30 -9.22 -12.52 -14.81
CA ALA A 30 -10.09 -12.22 -13.68
C ALA A 30 -9.32 -12.16 -12.35
N ARG A 31 -8.35 -13.08 -12.15
CA ARG A 31 -7.48 -13.06 -10.97
C ARG A 31 -6.59 -11.81 -10.94
N LEU A 32 -5.98 -11.42 -12.06
CA LEU A 32 -5.18 -10.19 -12.17
C LEU A 32 -6.00 -8.94 -11.83
N GLU A 33 -7.21 -8.83 -12.38
CA GLU A 33 -8.11 -7.70 -12.15
C GLU A 33 -8.56 -7.61 -10.69
N ARG A 34 -8.91 -8.75 -10.08
CA ARG A 34 -9.27 -8.80 -8.66
C ARG A 34 -8.10 -8.36 -7.76
N THR A 35 -6.90 -8.90 -7.99
CA THR A 35 -5.71 -8.51 -7.21
C THR A 35 -5.36 -7.02 -7.40
N LEU A 36 -5.57 -6.45 -8.60
CA LEU A 36 -5.43 -5.01 -8.81
C LEU A 36 -6.45 -4.21 -7.99
N THR A 37 -7.72 -4.61 -7.96
CA THR A 37 -8.76 -3.96 -7.16
C THR A 37 -8.43 -4.01 -5.67
N ASP A 38 -8.10 -5.19 -5.16
CA ASP A 38 -7.75 -5.39 -3.75
C ASP A 38 -6.52 -4.57 -3.38
N GLY A 39 -5.49 -4.55 -4.24
CA GLY A 39 -4.28 -3.77 -4.00
C GLY A 39 -4.48 -2.26 -4.04
N TYR A 40 -5.30 -1.73 -4.95
CA TYR A 40 -5.63 -0.30 -4.94
C TYR A 40 -6.45 0.10 -3.71
N ALA A 41 -7.39 -0.74 -3.27
CA ALA A 41 -8.12 -0.51 -2.02
C ALA A 41 -7.17 -0.47 -0.81
N HIS A 42 -6.13 -1.30 -0.83
CA HIS A 42 -5.13 -1.33 0.22
C HIS A 42 -4.21 -0.09 0.21
N ALA A 43 -3.77 0.35 -0.98
CA ALA A 43 -3.02 1.60 -1.14
C ALA A 43 -3.80 2.80 -0.59
N LEU A 44 -5.09 2.91 -0.92
CA LEU A 44 -5.97 3.97 -0.39
C LEU A 44 -6.09 3.92 1.14
N SER A 45 -6.13 2.72 1.72
CA SER A 45 -6.19 2.56 3.18
C SER A 45 -4.91 3.05 3.85
N LEU A 46 -3.74 2.77 3.27
CA LEU A 46 -2.45 3.25 3.77
C LEU A 46 -2.31 4.77 3.63
N GLU A 47 -2.78 5.33 2.52
CA GLU A 47 -2.81 6.78 2.33
C GLU A 47 -3.67 7.47 3.38
N ALA A 48 -4.83 6.90 3.70
CA ALA A 48 -5.69 7.42 4.76
C ALA A 48 -5.02 7.35 6.14
N GLU A 49 -4.32 6.26 6.46
CA GLU A 49 -3.55 6.14 7.71
C GLU A 49 -2.41 7.16 7.77
N ARG A 50 -1.65 7.32 6.67
CA ARG A 50 -0.60 8.34 6.56
C ARG A 50 -1.14 9.74 6.85
N LEU A 51 -2.28 10.10 6.26
CA LEU A 51 -2.92 11.41 6.49
C LEU A 51 -3.37 11.60 7.94
N ARG A 52 -3.86 10.56 8.61
CA ARG A 52 -4.21 10.62 10.05
C ARG A 52 -2.97 10.84 10.90
N LEU A 53 -1.87 10.15 10.60
CA LEU A 53 -0.61 10.30 11.31
C LEU A 53 -0.01 11.69 11.11
N GLU A 54 -0.05 12.24 9.89
CA GLU A 54 0.40 13.60 9.59
C GLU A 54 -0.38 14.65 10.41
N ARG A 55 -1.71 14.49 10.52
CA ARG A 55 -2.53 15.37 11.36
C ARG A 55 -2.14 15.26 12.84
N ARG A 56 -1.95 14.05 13.35
CA ARG A 56 -1.49 13.81 14.72
C ARG A 56 -0.12 14.45 14.99
N MET A 57 0.80 14.39 14.03
CA MET A 57 2.11 15.03 14.15
C MET A 57 1.98 16.55 14.29
N SER A 58 1.12 17.18 13.48
CA SER A 58 0.85 18.62 13.56
C SER A 58 0.23 19.03 14.90
N GLU A 59 -0.70 18.23 15.43
CA GLU A 59 -1.30 18.46 16.76
C GLU A 59 -0.24 18.41 17.87
N LEU A 60 0.60 17.37 17.87
CA LEU A 60 1.66 17.20 18.86
C LEU A 60 2.68 18.34 18.80
N ALA A 61 3.04 18.77 17.60
CA ALA A 61 3.94 19.91 17.40
C ALA A 61 3.36 21.21 17.97
N GLY A 62 2.05 21.45 17.76
CA GLY A 62 1.36 22.62 18.34
C GLY A 62 1.31 22.63 19.86
N GLN A 63 1.28 21.44 20.49
CA GLN A 63 1.21 21.27 21.94
C GLN A 63 2.59 21.27 22.64
N LEU A 64 3.71 21.40 21.91
CA LEU A 64 5.06 21.35 22.50
C LEU A 64 5.34 22.44 23.55
N HIS A 65 4.61 23.54 23.52
CA HIS A 65 4.75 24.62 24.50
C HIS A 65 4.06 24.32 25.84
N GLU A 66 3.07 23.44 25.82
CA GLU A 66 2.42 22.92 27.03
C GLU A 66 3.33 21.87 27.69
N GLY A 67 3.25 21.72 29.02
CA GLY A 67 4.11 20.80 29.77
C GLY A 67 4.21 19.38 29.20
N ASN A 68 5.19 18.61 29.68
CA ASN A 68 5.49 17.24 29.23
C ASN A 68 6.19 17.14 27.85
N ARG A 69 7.17 18.01 27.61
CA ARG A 69 7.94 18.11 26.36
C ARG A 69 8.65 16.82 25.95
N GLU A 70 9.27 16.13 26.92
CA GLU A 70 10.03 14.90 26.66
C GLU A 70 9.12 13.79 26.11
N GLN A 71 7.97 13.57 26.74
CA GLN A 71 7.01 12.57 26.26
C GLN A 71 6.45 12.92 24.87
N LYS A 72 6.15 14.21 24.62
CA LYS A 72 5.67 14.68 23.31
C LYS A 72 6.74 14.53 22.22
N ALA A 73 8.01 14.79 22.54
CA ALA A 73 9.12 14.58 21.61
C ALA A 73 9.26 13.10 21.23
N GLN A 74 9.12 12.19 22.20
CA GLN A 74 9.12 10.75 21.94
C GLN A 74 7.93 10.33 21.06
N GLU A 75 6.73 10.85 21.32
CA GLU A 75 5.55 10.57 20.49
C GLU A 75 5.72 11.07 19.05
N LEU A 76 6.28 12.27 18.86
CA LEU A 76 6.61 12.81 17.53
C LEU A 76 7.57 11.90 16.75
N VAL A 77 8.61 11.37 17.40
CA VAL A 77 9.54 10.43 16.76
C VAL A 77 8.82 9.14 16.34
N GLN A 78 7.92 8.62 17.16
CA GLN A 78 7.16 7.41 16.83
C GLN A 78 6.19 7.64 15.66
N VAL A 79 5.47 8.76 15.67
CA VAL A 79 4.56 9.15 14.58
C VAL A 79 5.35 9.35 13.28
N SER A 80 6.48 10.06 13.33
CA SER A 80 7.36 10.26 12.17
C SER A 80 7.81 8.92 11.57
N ARG A 81 8.28 7.97 12.39
CA ARG A 81 8.67 6.63 11.93
C ARG A 81 7.52 5.88 11.25
N ARG A 82 6.30 5.97 11.81
CA ARG A 82 5.11 5.34 11.22
C ARG A 82 4.75 5.97 9.87
N ILE A 83 4.84 7.30 9.74
CA ILE A 83 4.63 8.00 8.46
C ILE A 83 5.65 7.54 7.42
N SER A 84 6.94 7.51 7.76
CA SER A 84 7.99 7.05 6.85
C SER A 84 7.76 5.62 6.38
N ARG A 85 7.35 4.73 7.29
CA ARG A 85 7.01 3.35 6.95
C ARG A 85 5.80 3.25 6.02
N ALA A 86 4.70 3.94 6.34
CA ALA A 86 3.52 3.95 5.49
C ALA A 86 3.83 4.48 4.08
N HIS A 87 4.68 5.50 3.98
CA HIS A 87 5.12 6.04 2.69
C HIS A 87 5.91 4.98 1.89
N ALA A 88 6.89 4.31 2.50
CA ALA A 88 7.66 3.25 1.83
C ALA A 88 6.76 2.09 1.36
N GLU A 89 5.77 1.70 2.18
CA GLU A 89 4.81 0.65 1.84
C GLU A 89 3.90 1.07 0.68
N ILE A 90 3.41 2.31 0.66
CA ILE A 90 2.61 2.87 -0.45
C ILE A 90 3.41 2.86 -1.76
N GLU A 91 4.65 3.35 -1.73
CA GLU A 91 5.50 3.42 -2.93
C GLU A 91 5.81 2.02 -3.48
N ARG A 92 6.17 1.07 -2.60
CA ARG A 92 6.39 -0.33 -3.01
C ARG A 92 5.13 -0.94 -3.63
N LEU A 93 3.97 -0.73 -3.00
CA LEU A 93 2.70 -1.30 -3.47
C LEU A 93 2.29 -0.68 -4.82
N ARG A 94 2.38 0.63 -4.98
CA ARG A 94 2.07 1.30 -6.25
C ARG A 94 3.01 0.87 -7.38
N GLY A 95 4.30 0.70 -7.09
CA GLY A 95 5.28 0.20 -8.06
C GLY A 95 4.93 -1.20 -8.56
N THR A 96 4.61 -2.12 -7.65
CA THR A 96 4.23 -3.51 -8.01
C THR A 96 2.88 -3.59 -8.71
N LEU A 97 1.87 -2.82 -8.28
CA LEU A 97 0.58 -2.72 -8.97
C LEU A 97 0.70 -2.17 -10.40
N THR A 98 1.64 -1.26 -10.63
CA THR A 98 1.90 -0.72 -11.98
C THR A 98 2.41 -1.83 -12.92
N GLN A 99 3.32 -2.68 -12.45
CA GLN A 99 3.79 -3.84 -13.21
C GLN A 99 2.65 -4.84 -13.46
N LEU A 100 1.85 -5.13 -12.44
CA LEU A 100 0.72 -6.04 -12.55
C LEU A 100 -0.33 -5.54 -13.56
N ARG A 101 -0.59 -4.24 -13.58
CA ARG A 101 -1.49 -3.61 -14.55
C ARG A 101 -0.96 -3.72 -15.98
N ALA A 102 0.34 -3.52 -16.19
CA ALA A 102 0.97 -3.68 -17.50
C ALA A 102 0.81 -5.13 -17.99
N ARG A 103 1.02 -6.10 -17.11
CA ARG A 103 0.80 -7.52 -17.39
C ARG A 103 -0.67 -7.83 -17.72
N ALA A 104 -1.63 -7.35 -16.92
CA ALA A 104 -3.06 -7.55 -17.20
C ALA A 104 -3.46 -6.97 -18.57
N THR A 105 -2.92 -5.80 -18.92
CA THR A 105 -3.12 -5.19 -20.24
C THR A 105 -2.55 -6.06 -21.37
N ALA A 106 -1.36 -6.63 -21.18
CA ALA A 106 -0.74 -7.52 -22.16
C ALA A 106 -1.53 -8.83 -22.34
N VAL A 107 -2.05 -9.41 -21.26
CA VAL A 107 -2.93 -10.59 -21.31
C VAL A 107 -4.22 -10.26 -22.06
N ARG A 108 -4.87 -9.14 -21.72
CA ARG A 108 -6.11 -8.71 -22.39
C ARG A 108 -5.95 -8.48 -23.89
N ARG A 109 -4.79 -7.96 -24.34
CA ARG A 109 -4.49 -7.77 -25.77
C ARG A 109 -4.26 -9.08 -26.54
N LYS A 110 -3.93 -10.16 -25.84
CA LYS A 110 -3.64 -11.49 -26.43
C LYS A 110 -4.82 -12.46 -26.36
N SER A 111 -5.86 -12.11 -25.59
CA SER A 111 -7.13 -12.83 -25.49
C SER A 111 -8.07 -12.43 -26.62
#